data_AF-A0A7V1BWD1-F1
#
_entry.id   AF-A0A7V1BWD1-F1
#
_cell.length_a   1.000
_cell.length_b   1.000
_cell.length_c   1.000
_cell.angle_alpha   90.00
_cell.angle_beta   90.00
_cell.angle_gamma   90.00
#
_symmetry.space_group_name_H-M   'P 1'
#
loop_
_entity.id
_entity.type
_entity.pdbx_description
1 polymer ?
#
loop_
_entity_poly.entity_id
_entity_poly.type
_entity_poly.pdbx_seq_one_letter_code
_entity_poly.pdbx_strand_id
1 'polypeptide(L)'
;MEDKIICPKCNFEQPEGTECQRCGIVFAKFDSRRSMPEPVGLSATEHPDHSEDSELLASVDLWASRAGKYSIIGIMAFFFFYMVIKRSSWCFLDYVNLPFHEFGHILFSPFGDTIQFPGGTISQLMWPLILMIYFLVKKEYLATAFCLFWFGENFLNISKYMADARLMALPLAGAGSTTGTFCRATGIS
;
A
#
# COMPACT_ATOMS: atom_id res chain seq x y z
N MET A 1 -67.23 -17.59 -13.71
CA MET A 1 -66.54 -16.30 -13.83
C MET A 1 -65.11 -16.57 -13.43
N GLU A 2 -64.16 -16.27 -14.28
CA GLU A 2 -62.73 -16.40 -13.94
C GLU A 2 -62.39 -15.19 -13.08
N ASP A 3 -62.08 -15.42 -11.80
CA ASP A 3 -61.63 -14.35 -10.91
C ASP A 3 -60.21 -13.93 -11.31
N LYS A 4 -60.06 -12.66 -11.67
CA LYS A 4 -58.81 -12.07 -12.13
C LYS A 4 -58.27 -11.12 -11.08
N ILE A 5 -56.95 -11.17 -10.86
CA ILE A 5 -56.24 -10.29 -9.93
C ILE A 5 -55.29 -9.37 -10.71
N ILE A 6 -55.24 -8.11 -10.29
CA ILE A 6 -54.35 -7.10 -10.88
C ILE A 6 -53.14 -6.91 -9.96
N CYS A 7 -51.94 -7.01 -10.53
CA CYS A 7 -50.70 -6.85 -9.78
C CYS A 7 -50.45 -5.38 -9.38
N PRO A 8 -50.26 -5.06 -8.08
CA PRO A 8 -50.05 -3.67 -7.62
C PRO A 8 -48.73 -3.03 -8.06
N LYS A 9 -47.73 -3.83 -8.47
CA LYS A 9 -46.41 -3.30 -8.88
C LYS A 9 -46.33 -2.93 -10.36
N CYS A 10 -46.94 -3.72 -11.24
CA CYS A 10 -46.82 -3.55 -12.69
C CYS A 10 -48.18 -3.42 -13.41
N ASN A 11 -49.28 -3.41 -12.66
CA ASN A 11 -50.65 -3.26 -13.14
C ASN A 11 -51.05 -4.31 -14.19
N PHE A 12 -50.49 -5.52 -14.10
CA PHE A 12 -50.76 -6.63 -15.01
C PHE A 12 -51.94 -7.46 -14.49
N GLU A 13 -52.90 -7.75 -15.36
CA GLU A 13 -54.08 -8.57 -15.07
C GLU A 13 -53.78 -10.03 -15.38
N GLN A 14 -54.02 -10.90 -14.40
CA GLN A 14 -53.72 -12.33 -14.50
C GLN A 14 -54.75 -13.15 -13.71
N PRO A 15 -54.90 -14.46 -14.01
CA PRO A 15 -55.68 -15.36 -13.15
C PRO A 15 -55.06 -15.46 -11.74
N GLU A 16 -55.85 -15.91 -10.76
CA GLU A 16 -55.37 -16.11 -9.40
C GLU A 16 -54.10 -16.97 -9.33
N GLY A 17 -53.12 -16.49 -8.57
CA GLY A 17 -51.83 -17.15 -8.39
C GLY A 17 -51.07 -16.55 -7.21
N THR A 18 -50.09 -17.28 -6.68
CA THR A 18 -49.25 -16.83 -5.55
C THR A 18 -48.24 -15.75 -5.95
N GLU A 19 -47.92 -15.66 -7.24
CA GLU A 19 -46.95 -14.73 -7.81
C GLU A 19 -47.43 -14.05 -9.10
N CYS A 20 -46.87 -12.88 -9.39
CA CYS A 20 -47.12 -12.18 -10.64
C CYS A 20 -46.28 -12.76 -11.79
N GLN A 21 -46.93 -13.22 -12.87
CA GLN A 21 -46.28 -13.81 -14.06
C GLN A 21 -45.43 -12.81 -14.85
N ARG A 22 -45.61 -11.49 -14.63
CA ARG A 22 -44.88 -10.43 -15.34
C ARG A 22 -43.71 -9.86 -14.54
N CYS A 23 -43.87 -9.64 -13.25
CA CYS A 23 -42.87 -8.96 -12.42
C CYS A 23 -42.34 -9.77 -11.25
N GLY A 24 -42.87 -10.99 -11.03
CA GLY A 24 -42.36 -11.94 -10.05
C GLY A 24 -42.61 -11.56 -8.58
N ILE A 25 -43.52 -10.63 -8.28
CA ILE A 25 -43.86 -10.36 -6.88
C ILE A 25 -44.71 -11.49 -6.32
N VAL A 26 -44.45 -11.86 -5.07
CA VAL A 26 -45.28 -12.80 -4.32
C VAL A 26 -46.34 -12.00 -3.55
N PHE A 27 -47.63 -12.22 -3.84
CA PHE A 27 -48.72 -11.43 -3.27
C PHE A 27 -48.79 -11.52 -1.74
N ALA A 28 -48.48 -12.69 -1.17
CA ALA A 28 -48.46 -12.90 0.28
C ALA A 28 -47.42 -12.04 1.03
N LYS A 29 -46.41 -11.51 0.32
CA LYS A 29 -45.32 -10.71 0.90
C LYS A 29 -45.35 -9.25 0.47
N PHE A 30 -46.32 -8.86 -0.36
CA PHE A 30 -46.41 -7.51 -0.90
C PHE A 30 -47.24 -6.63 0.05
N ASP A 31 -46.55 -5.92 0.95
CA ASP A 31 -47.17 -4.90 1.79
C ASP A 31 -47.27 -3.59 1.00
N SER A 32 -48.45 -3.33 0.44
CA SER A 32 -48.77 -2.15 -0.38
C SER A 32 -48.46 -0.82 0.32
N ARG A 33 -48.26 -0.82 1.64
CA ARG A 33 -47.91 0.37 2.44
C ARG A 33 -46.47 0.83 2.29
N ARG A 34 -45.54 0.01 1.77
CA ARG A 34 -44.15 0.42 1.57
C ARG A 34 -43.85 1.09 0.23
N SER A 35 -44.82 1.12 -0.69
CA SER A 35 -44.62 1.60 -2.07
C SER A 35 -45.35 2.90 -2.43
N MET A 36 -45.87 3.65 -1.46
CA MET A 36 -46.30 5.04 -1.66
C MET A 36 -45.68 5.92 -0.57
N PRO A 37 -45.08 7.08 -0.92
CA PRO A 37 -44.70 8.05 0.08
C PRO A 37 -45.98 8.56 0.75
N GLU A 38 -46.09 8.36 2.06
CA GLU A 38 -47.18 8.87 2.88
C GLU A 38 -47.20 10.41 2.84
N PRO A 39 -48.33 11.06 2.50
CA PRO A 39 -48.51 12.47 2.80
C PRO A 39 -49.17 12.58 4.18
N VAL A 40 -48.36 12.61 5.22
CA VAL A 40 -48.76 12.97 6.59
C VAL A 40 -47.81 14.11 6.98
N GLY A 41 -48.24 15.37 7.06
CA GLY A 41 -49.31 15.79 7.95
C GLY A 41 -48.69 16.20 9.30
N LEU A 42 -47.99 17.34 9.29
CA LEU A 42 -47.61 18.20 10.41
C LEU A 42 -47.52 17.55 11.82
N SER A 43 -46.31 17.16 12.21
CA SER A 43 -45.86 17.37 13.59
C SER A 43 -44.45 17.96 13.55
N ALA A 44 -44.35 19.20 14.00
CA ALA A 44 -43.08 19.82 14.34
C ALA A 44 -42.40 18.99 15.43
N THR A 45 -41.38 18.23 15.06
CA THR A 45 -40.38 17.68 15.97
C THR A 45 -39.02 17.98 15.33
N GLU A 46 -38.43 19.05 15.85
CA GLU A 46 -37.00 19.37 15.91
C GLU A 46 -36.12 18.82 14.77
N HIS A 47 -35.72 19.74 13.88
CA HIS A 47 -34.49 19.61 13.12
C HIS A 47 -33.34 19.30 14.09
N PRO A 48 -32.67 18.14 14.01
CA PRO A 48 -31.37 18.01 14.61
C PRO A 48 -30.41 18.76 13.69
N ASP A 49 -29.68 19.67 14.29
CA ASP A 49 -28.50 20.37 13.82
C ASP A 49 -27.41 19.36 13.36
N HIS A 50 -27.65 18.72 12.21
CA HIS A 50 -26.79 17.70 11.64
C HIS A 50 -25.74 18.27 10.68
N SER A 51 -25.76 19.58 10.40
CA SER A 51 -24.75 20.23 9.57
C SER A 51 -23.47 20.51 10.36
N GLU A 52 -23.57 21.05 11.58
CA GLU A 52 -22.39 21.46 12.35
C GLU A 52 -21.57 20.26 12.81
N ASP A 53 -22.22 19.20 13.33
CA ASP A 53 -21.52 17.97 13.72
C ASP A 53 -20.94 17.22 12.53
N SER A 54 -21.61 17.21 11.36
CA SER A 54 -21.08 16.58 10.15
C SER A 54 -19.89 17.34 9.56
N GLU A 55 -19.90 18.68 9.61
CA GLU A 55 -18.79 19.52 9.17
C GLU A 55 -17.61 19.43 10.16
N LEU A 56 -17.90 19.41 11.47
CA LEU A 56 -16.90 19.23 12.51
C LEU A 56 -16.25 17.86 12.40
N LEU A 57 -17.02 16.78 12.26
CA LEU A 57 -16.50 15.43 12.05
C LEU A 57 -15.67 15.33 10.76
N ALA A 58 -16.13 15.92 9.65
CA ALA A 58 -15.35 15.96 8.41
C ALA A 58 -14.04 16.74 8.55
N SER A 59 -14.04 17.84 9.31
CA SER A 59 -12.84 18.63 9.60
C SER A 59 -11.85 17.88 10.50
N VAL A 60 -12.36 17.13 11.49
CA VAL A 60 -11.58 16.27 12.38
C VAL A 60 -10.98 15.10 11.59
N ASP A 61 -11.74 14.47 10.69
CA ASP A 61 -11.24 13.38 9.82
C ASP A 61 -10.16 13.87 8.84
N LEU A 62 -10.34 15.06 8.27
CA LEU A 62 -9.32 15.71 7.44
C LEU A 62 -8.05 16.02 8.22
N TRP A 63 -8.19 16.50 9.46
CA TRP A 63 -7.06 16.83 10.33
C TRP A 63 -6.36 15.56 10.83
N ALA A 64 -7.11 14.54 11.24
CA ALA A 64 -6.60 13.22 11.63
C ALA A 64 -5.88 12.53 10.46
N SER A 65 -6.43 12.60 9.24
CA SER A 65 -5.81 12.04 8.04
C SER A 65 -4.50 12.76 7.68
N ARG A 66 -4.46 14.10 7.78
CA ARG A 66 -3.25 14.88 7.55
C ARG A 66 -2.21 14.65 8.65
N ALA A 67 -2.62 14.69 9.91
CA ALA A 67 -1.76 14.44 11.06
C ALA A 67 -1.16 13.03 11.01
N GLY A 68 -1.95 12.01 10.63
CA GLY A 68 -1.47 10.65 10.44
C GLY A 68 -0.37 10.55 9.38
N LYS A 69 -0.56 11.19 8.21
CA LYS A 69 0.46 11.21 7.15
C LYS A 69 1.77 11.85 7.60
N TYR A 70 1.69 13.01 8.25
CA TYR A 70 2.88 13.69 8.77
C TYR A 70 3.55 12.92 9.91
N SER A 71 2.76 12.25 10.77
CA SER A 71 3.26 11.38 11.81
C SER A 71 4.07 10.22 11.24
N ILE A 72 3.55 9.54 10.20
CA ILE A 72 4.27 8.44 9.52
C ILE A 72 5.58 8.95 8.91
N ILE A 73 5.56 10.07 8.20
CA ILE A 73 6.76 10.67 7.61
C ILE A 73 7.78 11.03 8.70
N GLY A 74 7.32 11.61 9.82
CA GLY A 74 8.17 11.95 10.96
C GLY A 74 8.82 10.72 11.60
N ILE A 75 8.07 9.62 11.78
CA ILE A 75 8.59 8.36 12.30
C ILE A 75 9.63 7.76 11.33
N MET A 76 9.35 7.76 10.03
CA MET A 76 10.30 7.29 9.01
C MET A 76 11.59 8.12 9.00
N ALA A 77 11.49 9.44 9.09
CA ALA A 77 12.64 10.33 9.14
C ALA A 77 13.46 10.13 10.43
N PHE A 78 12.79 9.98 11.57
CA PHE A 78 13.45 9.66 12.84
C PHE A 78 14.17 8.31 12.79
N PHE A 79 13.52 7.28 12.24
CA PHE A 79 14.12 5.96 12.07
C PHE A 79 15.32 6.00 11.12
N PHE A 80 15.23 6.74 10.01
CA PHE A 80 16.36 6.97 9.11
C PHE A 80 17.53 7.64 9.83
N PHE A 81 17.26 8.70 10.58
CA PHE A 81 18.28 9.39 11.36
C PHE A 81 18.92 8.49 12.42
N TYR A 82 18.10 7.66 13.08
CA TYR A 82 18.57 6.63 13.99
C TYR A 82 19.51 5.63 13.29
N MET A 83 19.18 5.16 12.08
CA MET A 83 20.05 4.28 11.29
C MET A 83 21.37 4.94 10.89
N VAL A 84 21.35 6.24 10.56
CA VAL A 84 22.56 7.00 10.24
C VAL A 84 23.50 7.06 11.45
N ILE A 85 22.97 7.30 12.65
CA ILE A 85 23.75 7.34 13.89
C ILE A 85 24.23 5.94 14.29
N LYS A 86 23.31 4.97 14.34
CA LYS A 86 23.58 3.58 14.67
C LYS A 86 23.97 2.84 13.40
N ARG A 87 25.15 3.16 12.87
CA ARG A 87 25.78 2.68 11.63
C ARG A 87 25.90 1.15 11.46
N SER A 88 25.12 0.34 12.18
CA SER A 88 25.33 -1.09 12.37
C SER A 88 24.01 -1.82 12.71
N SER A 89 23.04 -1.82 11.81
CA SER A 89 21.99 -2.85 11.82
C SER A 89 21.60 -3.16 10.39
N TRP A 90 21.77 -4.42 9.99
CA TRP A 90 21.14 -4.96 8.80
C TRP A 90 19.63 -4.83 8.99
N CYS A 91 18.97 -4.15 8.05
CA CYS A 91 17.55 -3.90 8.10
C CYS A 91 16.81 -4.89 7.20
N PHE A 92 15.49 -5.01 7.40
CA PHE A 92 14.64 -5.83 6.54
C PHE A 92 14.78 -5.48 5.05
N LEU A 93 15.02 -4.19 4.72
CA LEU A 93 15.22 -3.72 3.35
C LEU A 93 16.46 -4.32 2.68
N ASP A 94 17.49 -4.69 3.43
CA ASP A 94 18.70 -5.33 2.86
C ASP A 94 18.37 -6.68 2.21
N TYR A 95 17.46 -7.44 2.80
CA TYR A 95 16.97 -8.70 2.22
C TYR A 95 16.17 -8.48 0.94
N VAL A 96 15.44 -7.36 0.84
CA VAL A 96 14.69 -6.99 -0.37
C VAL A 96 15.64 -6.49 -1.46
N ASN A 97 16.68 -5.76 -1.09
CA ASN A 97 17.69 -5.24 -2.01
C ASN A 97 18.53 -6.35 -2.66
N LEU A 98 18.77 -7.45 -1.96
CA LEU A 98 19.63 -8.54 -2.43
C LEU A 98 19.16 -9.17 -3.76
N PRO A 99 17.89 -9.59 -3.93
CA PRO A 99 17.40 -10.05 -5.24
C PRO A 99 17.56 -9.01 -6.36
N PHE A 100 17.35 -7.72 -6.08
CA PHE A 100 17.55 -6.66 -7.07
C PHE A 100 19.02 -6.47 -7.42
N HIS A 101 19.92 -6.69 -6.46
CA HIS A 101 21.36 -6.68 -6.66
C HIS A 101 21.81 -7.85 -7.54
N GLU A 102 21.39 -9.07 -7.22
CA GLU A 102 21.71 -10.26 -8.02
C GLU A 102 21.14 -10.15 -9.44
N PHE A 103 19.90 -9.68 -9.55
CA PHE A 103 19.26 -9.40 -10.83
C PHE A 103 20.03 -8.37 -11.65
N GLY A 104 20.66 -7.38 -11.01
CA GLY A 104 21.49 -6.39 -11.69
C GLY A 104 22.67 -7.02 -12.42
N HIS A 105 23.35 -7.99 -11.81
CA HIS A 105 24.43 -8.71 -12.50
C HIS A 105 23.91 -9.43 -13.75
N ILE A 106 22.72 -10.03 -13.67
CA ILE A 106 22.11 -10.72 -14.82
C ILE A 106 21.71 -9.70 -15.90
N LEU A 107 21.07 -8.59 -15.50
CA LEU A 107 20.62 -7.53 -16.40
C LEU A 107 21.78 -6.88 -17.16
N PHE A 108 22.92 -6.70 -16.48
CA PHE A 108 24.10 -6.04 -17.05
C PHE A 108 25.12 -7.03 -17.65
N SER A 109 24.88 -8.34 -17.58
CA SER A 109 25.74 -9.35 -18.18
C SER A 109 26.03 -9.18 -19.68
N PRO A 110 25.05 -8.82 -20.55
CA PRO A 110 25.33 -8.64 -21.98
C PRO A 110 26.22 -7.43 -22.30
N PHE A 111 26.49 -6.55 -21.34
CA PHE A 111 27.32 -5.34 -21.53
C PHE A 111 28.80 -5.56 -21.18
N GLY A 112 29.18 -6.80 -20.84
CA GLY A 112 30.55 -7.20 -20.49
C GLY A 112 30.90 -6.98 -19.02
N ASP A 113 32.03 -7.56 -18.61
CA ASP A 113 32.43 -7.68 -17.20
C ASP A 113 32.57 -6.33 -16.47
N THR A 114 33.02 -5.30 -17.19
CA THR A 114 33.24 -3.96 -16.61
C THR A 114 31.95 -3.30 -16.13
N ILE A 115 30.83 -3.56 -16.79
CA ILE A 115 29.52 -2.99 -16.43
C ILE A 115 28.73 -4.00 -15.58
N GLN A 116 28.92 -5.30 -15.80
CA GLN A 116 28.31 -6.35 -14.98
C GLN A 116 28.74 -6.28 -13.51
N PHE A 117 30.01 -5.97 -13.23
CA PHE A 117 30.53 -5.86 -11.86
C PHE A 117 29.80 -4.81 -10.99
N PRO A 118 29.68 -3.53 -11.39
CA PRO A 118 28.84 -2.56 -10.66
C PRO A 118 27.34 -2.77 -10.90
N GLY A 119 26.96 -3.63 -11.85
CA GLY A 119 25.57 -3.84 -12.29
C GLY A 119 24.60 -4.18 -11.16
N GLY A 120 25.04 -4.93 -10.14
CA GLY A 120 24.23 -5.22 -8.97
C GLY A 120 23.88 -3.97 -8.16
N THR A 121 24.87 -3.17 -7.82
CA THR A 121 24.67 -1.89 -7.11
C THR A 121 23.86 -0.90 -7.94
N ILE A 122 24.05 -0.86 -9.27
CA ILE A 122 23.29 0.01 -10.17
C ILE A 122 21.80 -0.38 -10.14
N SER A 123 21.48 -1.67 -10.29
CA SER A 123 20.10 -2.16 -10.26
C SER A 123 19.43 -1.88 -8.91
N GLN A 124 20.15 -2.11 -7.82
CA GLN A 124 19.69 -1.85 -6.45
C GLN A 124 19.28 -0.37 -6.23
N LEU A 125 19.97 0.60 -6.85
CA LEU A 125 19.58 2.02 -6.79
C LEU A 125 18.53 2.42 -7.83
N MET A 126 18.55 1.77 -8.99
CA MET A 126 17.67 2.09 -10.12
C MET A 126 16.20 1.83 -9.80
N TRP A 127 15.86 0.68 -9.20
CA TRP A 127 14.47 0.32 -8.88
C TRP A 127 13.76 1.29 -7.93
N PRO A 128 14.30 1.62 -6.74
CA PRO A 128 13.66 2.58 -5.84
C PRO A 128 13.57 3.97 -6.49
N LEU A 129 14.53 4.35 -7.34
CA LEU A 129 14.50 5.61 -8.07
C LEU A 129 13.35 5.66 -9.10
N ILE A 130 13.14 4.58 -9.87
CA ILE A 130 12.04 4.49 -10.83
C ILE A 130 10.70 4.58 -10.11
N LEU A 131 10.53 3.84 -9.01
CA LEU A 131 9.29 3.87 -8.22
C LEU A 131 9.05 5.26 -7.61
N MET A 132 10.09 5.91 -7.10
CA MET A 132 10.00 7.28 -6.60
C MET A 132 9.50 8.25 -7.68
N ILE A 133 10.06 8.19 -8.89
CA ILE A 133 9.63 9.04 -10.02
C ILE A 133 8.17 8.73 -10.41
N TYR A 134 7.81 7.45 -10.45
CA TYR A 134 6.43 7.02 -10.76
C TYR A 134 5.42 7.60 -9.75
N PHE A 135 5.68 7.49 -8.44
CA PHE A 135 4.80 8.02 -7.41
C PHE A 135 4.80 9.55 -7.35
N LEU A 136 5.91 10.20 -7.69
CA LEU A 136 5.97 11.65 -7.84
C LEU A 136 5.03 12.14 -8.95
N VAL A 137 5.03 11.48 -10.11
CA VAL A 137 4.12 11.82 -11.23
C VAL A 137 2.67 11.58 -10.84
N LYS A 138 2.40 10.53 -10.05
CA LYS A 138 1.05 10.25 -9.50
C LYS A 138 0.63 11.18 -8.35
N LYS A 139 1.53 12.06 -7.86
CA LYS A 139 1.32 12.95 -6.71
C LYS A 139 1.01 12.19 -5.41
N GLU A 140 1.53 10.98 -5.28
CA GLU A 140 1.43 10.17 -4.06
C GLU A 140 2.65 10.41 -3.17
N TYR A 141 2.58 11.46 -2.35
CA TYR A 141 3.72 11.92 -1.55
C TYR A 141 4.18 10.92 -0.48
N LEU A 142 3.27 10.13 0.09
CA LEU A 142 3.62 9.15 1.11
C LEU A 142 4.43 7.98 0.51
N ALA A 143 3.98 7.44 -0.62
CA ALA A 143 4.72 6.41 -1.36
C ALA A 143 6.06 6.95 -1.86
N THR A 144 6.08 8.19 -2.35
CA THR A 144 7.33 8.88 -2.73
C THR A 144 8.31 8.96 -1.56
N ALA A 145 7.85 9.37 -0.37
CA ALA A 145 8.68 9.49 0.82
C ALA A 145 9.25 8.13 1.24
N PHE A 146 8.47 7.05 1.12
CA PHE A 146 8.94 5.69 1.36
C PHE A 146 10.01 5.27 0.34
N CYS A 147 9.80 5.52 -0.96
CA CYS A 147 10.81 5.21 -1.98
C CYS A 147 12.09 6.04 -1.79
N LEU A 148 11.97 7.30 -1.35
CA LEU A 148 13.13 8.14 -1.02
C LEU A 148 13.88 7.62 0.20
N PHE A 149 13.16 7.19 1.25
CA PHE A 149 13.75 6.51 2.41
C PHE A 149 14.50 5.25 1.99
N TRP A 150 13.88 4.40 1.17
CA TRP A 150 14.49 3.20 0.63
C TRP A 150 15.73 3.51 -0.22
N PHE A 151 15.66 4.52 -1.09
CA PHE A 151 16.81 4.98 -1.86
C PHE A 151 17.96 5.46 -0.95
N GLY A 152 17.67 6.26 0.08
CA GLY A 152 18.67 6.72 1.04
C GLY A 152 19.30 5.59 1.86
N GLU A 153 18.52 4.57 2.22
CA GLU A 153 19.00 3.37 2.93
C GLU A 153 20.06 2.64 2.09
N ASN A 154 19.81 2.47 0.79
CA ASN A 154 20.78 1.89 -0.14
C ASN A 154 22.11 2.66 -0.17
N PHE A 155 22.08 4.00 -0.12
CA PHE A 155 23.31 4.81 -0.04
C PHE A 155 24.10 4.55 1.24
N LEU A 156 23.42 4.39 2.37
CA LEU A 156 24.09 4.05 3.63
C LEU A 156 24.75 2.69 3.54
N ASN A 157 24.07 1.70 2.95
CA ASN A 157 24.63 0.35 2.81
C ASN A 157 25.85 0.33 1.87
N ILE A 158 25.76 0.99 0.72
CA ILE A 158 26.89 1.15 -0.21
C ILE A 158 28.06 1.89 0.46
N SER A 159 27.80 2.94 1.25
CA SER A 159 28.87 3.69 1.93
C SER A 159 29.66 2.83 2.92
N LYS A 160 29.01 1.89 3.60
CA LYS A 160 29.67 0.93 4.50
C LYS A 160 30.51 -0.04 3.69
N TYR A 161 29.92 -0.64 2.66
CA TYR A 161 30.65 -1.53 1.75
C TYR A 161 31.90 -0.85 1.16
N MET A 162 31.79 0.41 0.72
CA MET A 162 32.92 1.19 0.21
C MET A 162 33.98 1.46 1.29
N ALA A 163 33.55 1.73 2.54
CA ALA A 163 34.47 1.92 3.66
C ALA A 163 35.22 0.62 3.98
N ASP A 164 34.53 -0.51 3.99
CA ASP A 164 35.11 -1.82 4.28
C ASP A 164 36.02 -2.33 3.13
N ALA A 165 35.64 -2.06 1.87
CA ALA A 165 36.45 -2.36 0.71
C ALA A 165 37.78 -1.58 0.71
N ARG A 166 37.77 -0.32 1.18
CA ARG A 166 39.00 0.47 1.39
C ARG A 166 39.90 -0.12 2.47
N LEU A 167 39.31 -0.68 3.52
CA LEU A 167 40.05 -1.34 4.60
C LEU A 167 40.49 -2.77 4.21
N MET A 168 40.15 -3.25 3.01
CA MET A 168 40.35 -4.63 2.54
C MET A 168 39.89 -5.68 3.58
N ALA A 169 38.86 -5.35 4.35
CA ALA A 169 38.52 -6.08 5.57
C ALA A 169 37.51 -7.22 5.35
N LEU A 170 36.96 -7.43 4.15
CA LEU A 170 36.03 -8.52 3.88
C LEU A 170 36.66 -9.66 3.06
N PRO A 171 36.54 -10.92 3.52
CA PRO A 171 36.55 -12.08 2.64
C PRO A 171 35.36 -12.00 1.68
N LEU A 172 35.57 -12.31 0.40
CA LEU A 172 34.55 -12.24 -0.65
C LEU A 172 33.33 -13.11 -0.27
N ALA A 173 32.20 -12.47 0.06
CA ALA A 173 30.90 -13.11 0.23
C ALA A 173 30.26 -13.41 -1.14
N GLY A 174 30.98 -14.15 -1.99
CA GLY A 174 30.58 -14.38 -3.37
C GLY A 174 31.44 -15.42 -4.07
N ALA A 175 31.55 -16.62 -3.49
CA ALA A 175 31.89 -17.83 -4.24
C ALA A 175 31.52 -19.06 -3.41
N GLY A 176 30.39 -19.68 -3.75
CA GLY A 176 30.14 -21.06 -3.36
C GLY A 176 31.14 -21.97 -4.05
N SER A 177 32.22 -22.32 -3.36
CA SER A 177 33.03 -23.51 -3.66
C SER A 177 33.55 -24.09 -2.35
N THR A 178 32.92 -25.18 -1.93
CA THR A 178 33.44 -26.23 -1.06
C THR A 178 34.96 -26.21 -0.88
N THR A 179 35.43 -25.86 0.33
CA THR A 179 36.48 -26.55 1.12
C THR A 179 36.62 -25.78 2.45
N GLY A 180 36.47 -26.49 3.56
CA GLY A 180 36.22 -25.90 4.88
C GLY A 180 37.35 -25.02 5.41
N THR A 181 36.98 -23.89 5.99
CA THR A 181 37.64 -23.28 7.17
C THR A 181 36.60 -22.40 7.88
N PHE A 182 35.73 -23.06 8.62
CA PHE A 182 34.88 -22.44 9.64
C PHE A 182 35.73 -22.35 10.91
N CYS A 183 36.40 -21.22 11.15
CA CYS A 183 36.74 -20.71 12.48
C CYS A 183 37.64 -19.47 12.40
N ARG A 184 37.27 -18.48 13.23
CA ARG A 184 38.14 -17.50 13.93
C ARG A 184 38.24 -16.09 13.32
N ALA A 185 37.35 -15.21 13.79
CA ALA A 185 37.71 -13.84 14.15
C ALA A 185 36.69 -13.21 15.12
N THR A 186 36.62 -13.75 16.35
CA THR A 186 36.38 -12.90 17.52
C THR A 186 37.76 -12.56 18.10
N GLY A 187 38.04 -11.27 18.31
CA GLY A 187 39.28 -10.86 18.98
C GLY A 187 39.73 -9.44 18.71
N ILE A 188 39.18 -8.51 19.50
CA ILE A 188 39.93 -7.53 20.32
C ILE A 188 41.16 -6.87 19.67
N SER A 189 41.04 -5.56 19.47
CA SER A 189 42.07 -4.58 19.83
C SER A 189 41.40 -3.30 20.28
#